data_AF-A0AAP0RNF2-F1
#
_entry.id   AF-A0AAP0RNF2-F1
#
_cell.length_a   1.000
_cell.length_b   1.000
_cell.length_c   1.000
_cell.angle_alpha   90.00
_cell.angle_beta   90.00
_cell.angle_gamma   90.00
#
_symmetry.space_group_name_H-M   'P 1'
#
loop_
_entity.id
_entity.type
_entity.pdbx_description
1 polymer ?
#
loop_
_entity_poly.entity_id
_entity_poly.type
_entity_poly.pdbx_seq_one_letter_code
_entity_poly.pdbx_strand_id
1 'polypeptide(L)'
;MGAGEDFRVTVSKTEVVAAALPSQEHWLPLSNLDLLLPPLDVGVFFCYRKPHGGDNFMFGSMVSVLKKALAQALVSNYAFGGEVVPNSVGEPEILCTNCGVDFIEAFADVELRDINLYNPNESIEGKFVPKKKKGVLAVQVTSLSLSLCSGCIIFAKVFVRHMFS
;
A
#
# COMPACT_ATOMS: atom_id res chain seq x y z
N MET A 1 -18.37 22.65 14.36
CA MET A 1 -16.99 22.60 14.88
C MET A 1 -16.80 21.23 15.50
N GLY A 2 -16.43 20.23 14.70
CA GLY A 2 -16.01 18.92 15.21
C GLY A 2 -14.50 18.94 15.24
N ALA A 3 -13.91 19.01 16.43
CA ALA A 3 -12.48 18.76 16.58
C ALA A 3 -12.27 17.30 16.15
N GLY A 4 -11.65 17.09 14.99
CA GLY A 4 -11.18 15.77 14.60
C GLY A 4 -10.19 15.34 15.66
N GLU A 5 -10.52 14.32 16.46
CA GLU A 5 -9.62 13.81 17.47
C GLU A 5 -8.30 13.43 16.79
N ASP A 6 -7.20 13.99 17.29
CA ASP A 6 -5.89 13.84 16.68
C ASP A 6 -5.33 12.46 17.07
N PHE A 7 -5.81 11.40 16.41
CA PHE A 7 -5.27 10.07 16.63
C PHE A 7 -3.91 9.93 15.93
N ARG A 8 -3.02 9.15 16.54
CA ARG A 8 -1.65 8.92 16.04
C ARG A 8 -1.52 7.50 15.51
N VAL A 9 -1.01 7.39 14.29
CA VAL A 9 -0.63 6.12 13.67
C VAL A 9 0.83 5.83 14.03
N THR A 10 1.08 4.68 14.63
CA THR A 10 2.42 4.21 14.99
C THR A 10 2.81 3.08 14.07
N VAL A 11 3.88 3.27 13.29
CA VAL A 11 4.45 2.20 12.46
C VAL A 11 5.15 1.20 13.36
N SER A 12 4.74 -0.07 13.29
CA SER A 12 5.35 -1.16 14.05
C SER A 12 6.48 -1.82 13.28
N LYS A 13 6.29 -2.02 11.97
CA LYS A 13 7.25 -2.71 11.11
C LYS A 13 7.20 -2.18 9.68
N THR A 14 8.36 -2.16 9.03
CA THR A 14 8.46 -1.94 7.59
C THR A 14 9.33 -3.02 7.01
N GLU A 15 8.86 -3.66 5.95
CA GLU A 15 9.59 -4.69 5.22
C GLU A 15 9.32 -4.59 3.73
N VAL A 16 10.14 -5.24 2.93
CA VAL A 16 9.98 -5.26 1.48
C VAL A 16 9.51 -6.65 1.07
N VAL A 17 8.40 -6.70 0.34
CA VAL A 17 7.84 -7.94 -0.19
C VAL A 17 8.18 -8.04 -1.67
N ALA A 18 9.08 -8.95 -2.02
CA ALA A 18 9.43 -9.26 -3.41
C ALA A 18 8.50 -10.34 -3.99
N ALA A 19 8.51 -10.48 -5.32
CA ALA A 19 7.80 -11.55 -6.00
C ALA A 19 8.27 -12.94 -5.52
N ALA A 20 7.34 -13.88 -5.43
CA ALA A 20 7.60 -15.24 -4.95
C ALA A 20 8.51 -16.07 -5.88
N LEU A 21 8.65 -15.66 -7.14
CA LEU A 21 9.53 -16.27 -8.13
C LEU A 21 10.58 -15.26 -8.60
N PRO A 22 11.80 -15.72 -8.95
CA PRO A 22 12.80 -14.86 -9.58
C PRO A 22 12.23 -14.28 -10.87
N SER A 23 12.28 -12.95 -11.03
CA SER A 23 11.97 -12.30 -12.30
C SER A 23 13.27 -12.01 -13.05
N GLN A 24 13.21 -12.09 -14.38
CA GLN A 24 14.28 -11.55 -15.20
C GLN A 24 14.19 -10.02 -15.18
N GLU A 25 15.34 -9.37 -15.06
CA GLU A 25 15.42 -7.92 -15.22
C GLU A 25 15.05 -7.55 -16.65
N HIS A 26 14.07 -6.65 -16.77
CA HIS A 26 13.70 -6.08 -18.05
C HIS A 26 13.08 -4.71 -17.84
N TRP A 27 13.08 -3.95 -18.93
CA TRP A 27 12.59 -2.59 -18.99
C TRP A 27 11.17 -2.62 -19.56
N LEU A 28 10.25 -1.95 -18.88
CA LEU A 28 8.93 -1.66 -19.42
C LEU A 28 8.92 -0.20 -19.88
N PRO A 29 9.01 0.04 -21.21
CA PRO A 29 8.82 1.37 -21.75
C PRO A 29 7.36 1.79 -21.54
N LEU A 30 7.16 3.09 -21.36
CA LEU A 30 5.82 3.63 -21.14
C LEU A 30 5.09 3.83 -22.46
N SER A 31 3.78 3.65 -22.44
CA SER A 31 2.96 3.97 -23.60
C SER A 31 2.81 5.49 -23.78
N ASN A 32 2.45 5.93 -24.98
CA ASN A 32 2.16 7.35 -25.22
C ASN A 32 1.04 7.88 -24.30
N LEU A 33 0.07 7.03 -23.94
CA LEU A 33 -1.01 7.41 -23.01
C LEU A 33 -0.45 7.66 -21.60
N ASP A 34 0.50 6.83 -21.18
CA ASP A 34 1.18 6.95 -19.91
C ASP A 34 2.05 8.23 -19.83
N LEU A 35 2.56 8.72 -20.96
CA LEU A 35 3.32 9.97 -21.06
C LEU A 35 2.45 11.23 -21.08
N LEU A 36 1.19 11.12 -21.53
CA LEU A 36 0.23 12.22 -21.56
C LEU A 36 -0.34 12.53 -20.16
N LEU A 37 -0.35 11.54 -19.26
CA LEU A 37 -0.85 11.72 -17.91
C LEU A 37 0.23 12.32 -17.00
N PRO A 38 -0.12 13.32 -16.17
CA PRO A 38 0.80 13.77 -15.14
C PRO A 38 1.11 12.63 -14.17
N PRO A 39 2.25 12.67 -13.46
CA PRO A 39 2.54 11.72 -12.39
C PRO A 39 1.46 11.77 -11.30
N LEU A 40 0.80 10.65 -11.02
CA LEU A 40 -0.30 10.59 -10.05
C LEU A 40 -0.02 9.60 -8.92
N ASP A 41 -0.12 10.09 -7.69
CA ASP A 41 -0.15 9.29 -6.47
C ASP A 41 -1.59 8.95 -6.10
N VAL A 42 -2.02 7.70 -6.32
CA VAL A 42 -3.39 7.27 -6.03
C VAL A 42 -3.40 6.38 -4.79
N GLY A 43 -4.02 6.88 -3.72
CA GLY A 43 -4.31 6.07 -2.54
C GLY A 43 -5.64 5.36 -2.67
N VAL A 44 -5.67 4.05 -2.45
CA VAL A 44 -6.90 3.30 -2.20
C VAL A 44 -6.88 2.74 -0.78
N PHE A 45 -8.02 2.65 -0.13
CA PHE A 45 -8.12 2.07 1.19
C PHE A 45 -9.31 1.13 1.29
N PHE A 46 -9.14 0.10 2.11
CA PHE A 46 -10.11 -0.95 2.32
C PHE A 46 -10.27 -1.19 3.81
N CYS A 47 -11.50 -1.08 4.30
CA CYS A 47 -11.83 -1.29 5.70
C CYS A 47 -12.43 -2.68 5.87
N TYR A 48 -11.81 -3.51 6.72
CA TYR A 48 -12.28 -4.85 7.00
C TYR A 48 -12.63 -4.98 8.48
N ARG A 49 -13.84 -5.48 8.75
CA ARG A 49 -14.22 -5.86 10.11
C ARG A 49 -13.57 -7.20 10.44
N LYS A 50 -13.05 -7.36 11.65
CA LYS A 50 -12.57 -8.67 12.10
C LYS A 50 -13.75 -9.66 12.13
N PRO A 51 -13.59 -10.89 11.65
CA PRO A 51 -14.65 -11.89 11.72
C PRO A 51 -15.02 -12.18 13.18
N HIS A 52 -16.33 -12.21 13.45
CA HIS A 52 -16.88 -12.60 14.75
C HIS A 52 -17.03 -14.12 14.78
N GLY A 53 -16.16 -14.79 15.54
CA GLY A 53 -16.26 -16.23 15.81
C GLY A 53 -15.17 -17.09 15.16
N GLY A 54 -14.49 -17.87 16.00
CA GLY A 54 -13.52 -18.89 15.60
C GLY A 54 -12.07 -18.40 15.63
N ASP A 55 -11.33 -18.89 16.63
CA ASP A 55 -9.87 -18.92 16.77
C ASP A 55 -9.09 -17.64 16.46
N ASN A 56 -8.51 -17.03 17.51
CA ASN A 56 -7.16 -16.43 17.55
C ASN A 56 -6.55 -15.92 16.22
N PHE A 57 -7.34 -15.28 15.35
CA PHE A 57 -6.82 -14.69 14.12
C PHE A 57 -6.15 -13.39 14.54
N MET A 58 -4.91 -13.57 14.96
CA MET A 58 -4.02 -12.50 15.37
C MET A 58 -3.71 -11.66 14.14
N PHE A 59 -3.62 -10.36 14.35
CA PHE A 59 -3.22 -9.40 13.31
C PHE A 59 -1.98 -9.88 12.53
N GLY A 60 -1.01 -10.48 13.21
CA GLY A 60 0.18 -11.06 12.59
C GLY A 60 -0.10 -12.20 11.59
N SER A 61 -1.09 -13.06 11.86
CA SER A 61 -1.49 -14.13 10.93
C SER A 61 -2.09 -13.56 9.65
N MET A 62 -2.97 -12.56 9.77
CA MET A 62 -3.55 -11.86 8.63
C MET A 62 -2.47 -11.19 7.79
N VAL A 63 -1.55 -10.46 8.44
CA VAL A 63 -0.44 -9.79 7.77
C VAL A 63 0.46 -10.80 7.04
N SER A 64 0.76 -11.94 7.66
CA SER A 64 1.54 -13.02 7.03
C SER A 64 0.86 -13.56 5.76
N VAL A 65 -0.46 -13.77 5.81
CA VAL A 65 -1.24 -14.18 4.63
C VAL A 65 -1.21 -13.11 3.55
N LEU A 66 -1.41 -11.84 3.91
CA LEU A 66 -1.39 -10.72 2.97
C LEU A 66 -0.03 -10.58 2.27
N LYS A 67 1.08 -10.74 3.00
CA LYS A 67 2.43 -10.69 2.41
C LYS A 67 2.67 -11.83 1.44
N LYS A 68 2.26 -13.05 1.78
CA LYS A 68 2.37 -14.20 0.88
C LYS A 68 1.53 -14.01 -0.38
N ALA A 69 0.29 -13.53 -0.23
CA ALA A 69 -0.60 -13.23 -1.35
C ALA A 69 -0.02 -12.11 -2.22
N LEU A 70 0.56 -11.06 -1.63
CA LEU A 70 1.23 -9.99 -2.35
C LEU A 70 2.43 -10.52 -3.15
N ALA A 71 3.30 -11.33 -2.52
CA ALA A 71 4.43 -11.96 -3.19
C ALA A 71 4.00 -12.82 -4.40
N GLN A 72 2.88 -13.52 -4.29
CA GLN A 72 2.31 -14.29 -5.41
C GLN A 72 1.72 -13.38 -6.50
N ALA A 73 0.98 -12.34 -6.12
CA ALA A 73 0.38 -11.40 -7.07
C ALA A 73 1.44 -10.62 -7.87
N LEU A 74 2.60 -10.34 -7.27
CA LEU A 74 3.75 -9.69 -7.91
C LEU A 74 4.39 -10.54 -9.01
N VAL A 75 4.15 -11.85 -9.06
CA VAL A 75 4.64 -12.71 -10.17
C VAL A 75 3.95 -12.31 -11.47
N SER A 76 2.63 -12.11 -11.44
CA SER A 76 1.86 -11.68 -12.62
C SER A 76 1.91 -10.16 -12.82
N ASN A 77 2.08 -9.39 -11.73
CA ASN A 77 2.11 -7.93 -11.75
C ASN A 77 3.49 -7.38 -11.37
N TYR A 78 4.51 -7.88 -12.06
CA TYR A 78 5.92 -7.62 -11.76
C TYR A 78 6.30 -6.13 -11.86
N ALA A 79 5.57 -5.33 -12.65
CA ALA A 79 5.74 -3.88 -12.75
C ALA A 79 5.66 -3.18 -11.38
N PHE A 80 4.82 -3.67 -10.46
CA PHE A 80 4.69 -3.07 -9.13
C PHE A 80 5.91 -3.29 -8.23
N GLY A 81 6.70 -4.33 -8.50
CA GLY A 81 7.96 -4.62 -7.81
C GLY A 81 9.18 -3.96 -8.46
N GLY A 82 8.98 -3.11 -9.48
CA GLY A 82 10.02 -2.37 -10.17
C GLY A 82 10.25 -0.96 -9.63
N GLU A 83 11.18 -0.24 -10.25
CA GLU A 83 11.49 1.16 -9.94
C GLU A 83 11.36 2.03 -11.19
N VAL A 84 10.86 3.27 -11.04
CA VAL A 84 10.77 4.22 -12.14
C VAL A 84 12.11 4.93 -12.28
N VAL A 85 12.75 4.79 -13.43
CA VAL A 85 14.07 5.33 -13.76
C VAL A 85 14.01 6.08 -15.09
N PRO A 86 14.80 7.14 -15.31
CA PRO A 86 14.86 7.81 -16.59
C PRO A 86 15.69 6.99 -17.61
N ASN A 87 15.24 6.96 -18.86
CA ASN A 87 15.98 6.40 -19.99
C ASN A 87 17.02 7.38 -20.53
N SER A 88 17.74 6.99 -21.58
CA SER A 88 18.82 7.80 -22.19
C SER A 88 18.34 9.14 -22.77
N VAL A 89 17.05 9.29 -23.04
CA VAL A 89 16.42 10.52 -23.56
C VAL A 89 15.72 11.31 -22.43
N GLY A 90 15.71 10.76 -21.20
CA GLY A 90 15.12 11.38 -20.01
C GLY A 90 13.65 11.04 -19.78
N GLU A 91 13.06 10.16 -20.59
CA GLU A 91 11.70 9.67 -20.38
C GLU A 91 11.68 8.62 -19.26
N PRO A 92 10.62 8.56 -18.44
CA PRO A 92 10.53 7.54 -17.40
C PRO A 92 10.32 6.15 -18.02
N GLU A 93 10.91 5.13 -17.42
CA GLU A 93 10.71 3.71 -17.73
C GLU A 93 10.65 2.92 -16.40
N ILE A 94 9.97 1.77 -16.39
CA ILE A 94 9.95 0.90 -15.21
C ILE A 94 11.02 -0.16 -15.38
N LEU A 95 12.00 -0.13 -14.48
CA LEU A 95 13.01 -1.17 -14.34
C LEU A 95 12.49 -2.26 -13.39
N CYS A 96 12.14 -3.42 -13.95
CA CYS A 96 11.58 -4.55 -13.21
C CYS A 96 12.68 -5.43 -12.61
N THR A 97 13.34 -4.96 -11.55
CA THR A 97 14.44 -5.65 -10.84
C THR A 97 13.99 -6.51 -9.66
N ASN A 98 12.68 -6.71 -9.47
CA ASN A 98 12.12 -7.35 -8.29
C ASN A 98 12.61 -6.72 -6.96
N CYS A 99 12.83 -5.41 -6.97
CA CYS A 99 13.12 -4.64 -5.75
C CYS A 99 12.02 -4.81 -4.70
N GLY A 100 10.81 -5.16 -5.12
CA GLY A 100 9.69 -5.48 -4.26
C GLY A 100 8.89 -4.26 -3.84
N VAL A 101 7.93 -4.50 -2.95
CA VAL A 101 6.94 -3.51 -2.51
C VAL A 101 7.16 -3.20 -1.04
N ASP A 102 7.22 -1.91 -0.70
CA ASP A 102 7.25 -1.45 0.68
C ASP A 102 5.94 -1.88 1.38
N PHE A 103 6.06 -2.79 2.35
CA PHE A 103 4.96 -3.29 3.18
C PHE A 103 5.13 -2.80 4.61
N ILE A 104 4.18 -1.98 5.06
CA ILE A 104 4.21 -1.30 6.35
C ILE A 104 3.11 -1.88 7.24
N GLU A 105 3.49 -2.28 8.43
CA GLU A 105 2.56 -2.61 9.50
C GLU A 105 2.48 -1.42 10.44
N ALA A 106 1.26 -1.03 10.78
CA ALA A 106 0.99 0.07 11.68
C ALA A 106 -0.13 -0.27 12.66
N PHE A 107 -0.20 0.51 13.72
CA PHE A 107 -1.23 0.47 14.72
C PHE A 107 -1.75 1.89 14.96
N ALA A 108 -3.07 2.04 15.09
CA ALA A 108 -3.68 3.30 15.47
C ALA A 108 -4.68 3.07 16.60
N ASP A 109 -4.61 3.91 17.62
CA ASP A 109 -5.50 3.85 18.78
C ASP A 109 -6.76 4.67 18.51
N VAL A 110 -7.59 4.21 17.56
CA VAL A 110 -8.82 4.89 17.12
C VAL A 110 -9.84 3.87 16.62
N GLU A 111 -11.14 4.13 16.82
CA GLU A 111 -12.19 3.27 16.29
C GLU A 111 -12.34 3.48 14.79
N LEU A 112 -12.75 2.44 14.05
CA LEU A 112 -13.14 2.60 12.64
C LEU A 112 -14.29 3.62 12.47
N ARG A 113 -15.22 3.70 13.43
CA ARG A 113 -16.34 4.65 13.42
C ARG A 113 -15.92 6.10 13.66
N ASP A 114 -14.76 6.32 14.28
CA ASP A 114 -14.27 7.66 14.62
C ASP A 114 -13.35 8.22 13.52
N ILE A 115 -12.98 7.39 12.54
CA ILE A 115 -12.27 7.83 11.34
C ILE A 115 -13.28 8.46 10.38
N ASN A 116 -13.10 9.74 10.06
CA ASN A 116 -13.93 10.43 9.07
C ASN A 116 -13.57 9.96 7.65
N LEU A 117 -14.31 8.97 7.16
CA LEU A 117 -14.20 8.43 5.80
C LEU A 117 -14.84 9.34 4.74
N TYR A 118 -15.65 10.33 5.15
CA TYR A 118 -16.31 11.28 4.24
C TYR A 118 -15.33 12.32 3.70
N ASN A 119 -14.33 12.70 4.50
CA ASN A 119 -13.24 13.57 4.08
C ASN A 119 -11.87 12.89 4.26
N PRO A 120 -11.45 12.03 3.32
CA PRO A 120 -10.20 11.28 3.43
C PRO A 120 -8.96 12.19 3.46
N ASN A 121 -9.02 13.39 2.88
CA ASN A 121 -7.88 14.31 2.87
C ASN A 121 -7.57 14.88 4.26
N GLU A 122 -8.56 14.94 5.17
CA GLU A 122 -8.35 15.43 6.54
C GLU A 122 -7.96 14.31 7.51
N SER A 123 -8.51 13.10 7.33
CA SER A 123 -8.35 12.01 8.31
C SER A 123 -7.40 10.90 7.88
N ILE A 124 -7.17 10.73 6.57
CA ILE A 124 -6.42 9.61 6.00
C ILE A 124 -5.09 10.10 5.44
N GLU A 125 -5.13 11.18 4.66
CA GLU A 125 -3.94 11.78 4.05
C GLU A 125 -2.95 12.26 5.12
N GLY A 126 -1.69 11.84 5.01
CA GLY A 126 -0.62 12.17 5.96
C GLY A 126 -0.52 11.29 7.21
N LYS A 127 -1.57 10.53 7.58
CA LYS A 127 -1.56 9.63 8.76
C LYS A 127 -1.48 8.14 8.40
N PHE A 128 -2.35 7.69 7.50
CA PHE A 128 -2.46 6.28 7.12
C PHE A 128 -1.88 5.96 5.73
N VAL A 129 -1.57 7.00 4.97
CA VAL A 129 -1.03 6.86 3.63
C VAL A 129 0.49 6.67 3.71
N PRO A 130 1.03 5.51 3.28
CA PRO A 130 2.46 5.30 3.31
C PRO A 130 3.17 6.29 2.38
N LYS A 131 4.25 6.91 2.89
CA LYS A 131 5.14 7.70 2.04
C LYS A 131 6.07 6.73 1.32
N LYS A 132 5.88 6.62 0.01
CA LYS A 132 6.74 5.82 -0.87
C LYS A 132 8.17 6.34 -0.80
N LYS A 133 9.13 5.47 -0.48
CA LYS A 133 10.56 5.81 -0.53
C LYS A 133 11.16 5.45 -1.89
N LYS A 134 10.80 4.29 -2.44
CA LYS A 134 11.23 3.76 -3.74
C LYS A 134 10.12 2.90 -4.37
N GLY A 135 10.24 2.58 -5.65
CA GLY A 135 9.34 1.63 -6.33
C GLY A 135 8.04 2.21 -6.90
N VAL A 136 7.11 1.35 -7.31
CA VAL A 136 5.82 1.71 -7.93
C VAL A 136 4.62 1.54 -6.97
N LEU A 137 4.72 0.66 -5.98
CA LEU A 137 3.63 0.36 -5.04
C LEU A 137 4.13 0.44 -3.60
N ALA A 138 3.27 0.93 -2.69
CA ALA A 138 3.47 0.83 -1.24
C ALA A 138 2.16 0.38 -0.56
N VAL A 139 2.25 -0.54 0.39
CA VAL A 139 1.11 -1.11 1.11
C VAL A 139 1.30 -0.85 2.60
N GLN A 140 0.26 -0.37 3.27
CA GLN A 140 0.23 -0.20 4.72
C GLN A 140 -0.98 -0.92 5.31
N VAL A 141 -0.75 -1.86 6.22
CA VAL A 141 -1.81 -2.51 6.99
C VAL A 141 -1.82 -1.91 8.39
N THR A 142 -2.95 -1.31 8.77
CA THR A 142 -3.11 -0.67 10.08
C THR A 142 -4.13 -1.41 10.93
N SER A 143 -3.68 -1.91 12.07
CA SER A 143 -4.58 -2.43 13.11
C SER A 143 -5.18 -1.27 13.90
N LEU A 144 -6.47 -1.36 14.20
CA LEU A 144 -7.16 -0.37 15.02
C LEU A 144 -7.40 -0.87 16.45
N SER A 145 -7.26 0.05 17.41
CA SER A 145 -7.90 0.07 18.74
C SER A 145 -9.26 -0.62 18.78
N LEU A 146 -9.63 -1.39 19.83
CA LEU A 146 -10.77 -1.09 20.73
C LEU A 146 -11.46 -2.27 21.42
N SER A 147 -12.01 -1.92 22.58
CA SER A 147 -12.55 -2.78 23.64
C SER A 147 -13.79 -3.61 23.30
N LEU A 148 -14.41 -3.45 22.11
CA LEU A 148 -15.55 -4.28 21.69
C LEU A 148 -15.68 -4.55 20.17
N CYS A 149 -14.93 -3.86 19.30
CA CYS A 149 -15.00 -4.03 17.85
C CYS A 149 -13.60 -3.90 17.23
N SER A 150 -12.81 -4.96 17.28
CA SER A 150 -11.53 -4.97 16.55
C SER A 150 -11.80 -4.95 15.04
N GLY A 151 -11.28 -3.93 14.36
CA GLY A 151 -11.27 -3.79 12.90
C GLY A 151 -9.83 -3.71 12.39
N CYS A 152 -9.63 -3.97 11.10
CA CYS A 152 -8.35 -3.74 10.43
C CYS A 152 -8.60 -2.90 9.18
N ILE A 153 -7.78 -1.87 8.97
CA ILE A 153 -7.80 -1.11 7.73
C ILE A 153 -6.56 -1.45 6.93
N ILE A 154 -6.75 -1.78 5.66
CA ILE A 154 -5.68 -1.99 4.69
C ILE A 154 -5.65 -0.76 3.79
N PHE A 155 -4.55 -0.01 3.85
CA PHE A 155 -4.24 1.07 2.93
C PHE A 155 -3.30 0.53 1.85
N ALA A 156 -3.64 0.73 0.59
CA ALA A 156 -2.74 0.46 -0.52
C ALA A 156 -2.55 1.75 -1.30
N LYS A 157 -1.33 2.28 -1.32
CA LYS A 157 -1.02 3.44 -2.14
C LYS A 157 -0.36 2.95 -3.42
N VAL A 158 -1.13 2.98 -4.50
CA VAL A 158 -0.64 2.68 -5.84
C VAL A 158 -0.15 3.98 -6.44
N PHE A 159 1.14 4.07 -6.72
CA PHE A 159 1.62 5.19 -7.51
C PHE A 159 1.30 4.89 -8.97
N VAL A 160 0.23 5.51 -9.49
CA VAL A 160 -0.11 5.44 -10.91
C VAL A 160 0.73 6.49 -11.62
N ARG A 161 2.03 6.22 -11.69
CA ARG A 161 2.80 6.56 -12.87
C ARG A 161 2.75 5.29 -13.71
N HIS A 162 1.88 5.28 -14.71
CA HIS A 162 1.96 4.33 -15.82
C HIS A 162 1.44 2.91 -15.52
N MET A 163 0.13 2.73 -15.68
CA MET A 163 -0.52 1.41 -15.58
C MET A 163 -1.35 1.07 -16.82
N PHE A 164 -1.19 1.82 -17.91
CA PHE A 164 -1.81 1.55 -19.21
C PHE A 164 -0.75 1.05 -20.21
N SER A 165 -0.05 -0.02 -19.85
CA SER A 165 0.75 -0.79 -20.82
C SER A 165 0.07 -2.11 -21.16
#